data_AF-A0A521C4S3-F1
#
_entry.id   AF-A0A521C4S3-F1
#
_cell.length_a   1.000
_cell.length_b   1.000
_cell.length_c   1.000
_cell.angle_alpha   90.00
_cell.angle_beta   90.00
_cell.angle_gamma   90.00
#
_symmetry.space_group_name_H-M   'P 1'
#
loop_
_entity.id
_entity.type
_entity.pdbx_description
1 polymer ?
#
loop_
_entity_poly.entity_id
_entity_poly.type
_entity_poly.pdbx_seq_one_letter_code
_entity_poly.pdbx_strand_id
1 'polypeptide(L)'
;MTSEDLFMKTIKKVSRLTAAVAAVLLLVSCSEPATDQLVIYSGRSQALVDQLVTDFKQQTGIDVEVRYGNDAELLAVMNEEGGQSPADLYWANTMGAMAIASKQNLLKPLPDSLLNKPAAFKSSSDEWIPVTVRYRVLAYNANNVDSTQLPTSVMDLPGMSEFEGRVGWTPTYSSFYDFLTTVRLTQGDEEARRWLLGMMQLDPKSYSSNTPMVQAIAAGEIDIALTNHYYILRLKYGGGEGEYEDHEHYGEAEPNANAPIKTYHFEEGDLGNLALVTGAAELQTSQDSEAAQKFLGFLLSRQAQEYAAESVHEYPVIDGVTLPDYMLNLERAFKLSPEYDYEKLQQLEGTLNLLREVGVI
;
A
#
# COMPACT_ATOMS: atom_id res chain seq x y z
N MET A 1 78.53 6.08 36.08
CA MET A 1 77.33 6.34 35.27
C MET A 1 77.21 7.86 35.20
N THR A 2 77.43 8.44 34.02
CA THR A 2 77.54 9.90 33.85
C THR A 2 76.16 10.56 33.92
N SER A 3 76.12 11.87 34.21
CA SER A 3 74.89 12.67 34.28
C SER A 3 74.03 12.56 33.01
N GLU A 4 74.65 12.36 31.85
CA GLU A 4 73.98 12.18 30.55
C GLU A 4 73.26 10.82 30.44
N ASP A 5 73.81 9.75 31.00
CA ASP A 5 73.19 8.42 30.99
C ASP A 5 71.90 8.38 31.82
N LEU A 6 71.83 9.16 32.90
CA LEU A 6 70.65 9.27 33.75
C LEU A 6 69.53 10.07 33.05
N PHE A 7 69.92 11.14 32.34
CA PHE A 7 69.00 11.99 31.56
C PHE A 7 68.38 11.22 30.39
N MET A 8 69.19 10.49 29.63
CA MET A 8 68.73 9.67 28.49
C MET A 8 67.85 8.48 28.90
N LYS A 9 68.09 7.86 30.07
CA LYS A 9 67.21 6.81 30.63
C LYS A 9 65.85 7.36 31.06
N THR A 10 65.81 8.61 31.52
CA THR A 10 64.57 9.26 31.98
C THR A 10 63.70 9.64 30.78
N ILE A 11 64.29 10.17 29.70
CA ILE A 11 63.59 10.49 28.45
C ILE A 11 63.00 9.22 27.80
N LYS A 12 63.74 8.10 27.76
CA LYS A 12 63.23 6.83 27.21
C LYS A 12 62.11 6.18 28.04
N LYS A 13 62.03 6.46 29.35
CA LYS A 13 60.91 6.00 30.20
C LYS A 13 59.67 6.87 30.03
N VAL A 14 59.84 8.20 29.89
CA VAL A 14 58.74 9.13 29.65
C VAL A 14 58.14 8.95 28.24
N SER A 15 58.96 8.61 27.24
CA SER A 15 58.50 8.35 25.85
C SER A 15 57.73 7.04 25.68
N ARG A 16 58.02 6.02 26.51
CA ARG A 16 57.25 4.76 26.53
C ARG A 16 55.93 4.88 27.29
N LEU A 17 55.86 5.76 28.29
CA LEU A 17 54.63 6.01 29.04
C LEU A 17 53.63 6.86 28.22
N THR A 18 54.11 7.81 27.42
CA THR A 18 53.26 8.61 26.52
C THR A 18 52.72 7.82 25.32
N ALA A 19 53.49 6.87 24.78
CA ALA A 19 53.00 5.97 23.73
C ALA A 19 51.93 4.97 24.24
N ALA A 20 52.01 4.54 25.50
CA ALA A 20 51.01 3.67 26.11
C ALA A 20 49.70 4.41 26.43
N VAL A 21 49.75 5.69 26.83
CA VAL A 21 48.53 6.50 27.03
C VAL A 21 47.88 6.90 25.70
N ALA A 22 48.66 7.15 24.64
CA ALA A 22 48.13 7.43 23.30
C ALA A 22 47.48 6.20 22.64
N ALA A 23 47.92 4.98 22.96
CA ALA A 23 47.32 3.75 22.43
C ALA A 23 46.02 3.35 23.14
N VAL A 24 45.81 3.76 24.40
CA VAL A 24 44.54 3.53 25.12
C VAL A 24 43.48 4.58 24.77
N LEU A 25 43.89 5.78 24.34
CA LEU A 25 42.97 6.83 23.86
C LEU A 25 42.42 6.59 22.44
N LEU A 26 42.95 5.62 21.69
CA LEU A 26 42.46 5.22 20.37
C LEU A 26 41.47 4.05 20.41
N LEU A 27 41.17 3.50 21.59
CA LEU A 27 40.17 2.44 21.78
C LEU A 27 38.82 2.95 22.32
N VAL A 28 38.70 4.26 22.56
CA VAL A 28 37.39 4.92 22.65
C VAL A 28 37.01 5.37 21.24
N SER A 29 36.86 4.39 20.34
CA SER A 29 35.98 4.60 19.21
C SER A 29 34.61 4.80 19.85
N CYS A 30 34.08 6.01 19.79
CA CYS A 30 32.66 6.22 20.00
C CYS A 30 31.96 5.27 19.03
N SER A 31 31.48 4.14 19.52
CA SER A 31 30.21 3.63 19.07
C SER A 31 29.22 4.75 19.40
N GLU A 32 28.96 5.63 18.42
CA GLU A 32 27.68 6.31 18.42
C GLU A 32 26.64 5.20 18.66
N PRO A 33 25.75 5.32 19.66
CA PRO A 33 24.61 4.43 19.69
C PRO A 33 24.02 4.49 18.28
N ALA A 34 23.84 3.32 17.65
CA ALA A 34 23.02 3.22 16.46
C ALA A 34 21.80 4.08 16.75
N THR A 35 21.57 5.11 15.95
CA THR A 35 20.49 6.06 16.18
C THR A 35 19.25 5.26 16.52
N ASP A 36 18.66 5.51 17.71
CA ASP A 36 17.48 4.84 18.30
C ASP A 36 16.21 5.11 17.46
N GLN A 37 16.31 4.97 16.14
CA GLN A 37 15.33 5.37 15.16
C GLN A 37 15.03 4.19 14.25
N LEU A 38 13.75 3.84 14.19
CA LEU A 38 13.22 2.81 13.31
C LEU A 38 13.13 3.37 11.89
N VAL A 39 13.72 2.69 10.91
CA VAL A 39 13.67 3.13 9.50
C VAL A 39 12.62 2.33 8.74
N ILE A 40 11.64 3.01 8.15
CA ILE A 40 10.53 2.41 7.41
C ILE A 40 10.62 2.79 5.95
N TYR A 41 10.66 1.80 5.07
CA TYR A 41 10.47 2.03 3.64
C TYR A 41 8.98 1.87 3.35
N SER A 42 8.31 2.94 2.90
CA SER A 42 6.87 2.96 2.72
C SER A 42 6.47 3.20 1.28
N GLY A 43 5.77 2.22 0.72
CA GLY A 43 5.08 2.29 -0.58
C GLY A 43 3.83 3.17 -0.56
N ARG A 44 3.37 3.56 0.65
CA ARG A 44 2.24 4.45 0.85
C ARG A 44 2.69 5.90 0.74
N SER A 45 1.77 6.83 0.48
CA SER A 45 2.13 8.25 0.48
C SER A 45 2.28 8.79 1.90
N GLN A 46 3.03 9.89 2.01
CA GLN A 46 3.29 10.58 3.27
C GLN A 46 2.01 10.98 4.01
N ALA A 47 1.04 11.56 3.29
CA ALA A 47 -0.25 11.99 3.84
C ALA A 47 -1.05 10.84 4.53
N LEU A 48 -0.80 9.58 4.17
CA LEU A 48 -1.48 8.42 4.75
C LEU A 48 -0.73 7.84 5.96
N VAL A 49 0.55 8.19 6.14
CA VAL A 49 1.47 7.54 7.07
C VAL A 49 1.86 8.46 8.24
N ASP A 50 2.06 9.76 8.00
CA ASP A 50 2.66 10.68 8.96
C ASP A 50 1.95 10.76 10.31
N GLN A 51 0.61 10.76 10.29
CA GLN A 51 -0.17 10.81 11.53
C GLN A 51 0.04 9.52 12.36
N LEU A 52 0.07 8.36 11.70
CA LEU A 52 0.30 7.08 12.38
C LEU A 52 1.71 7.00 12.96
N VAL A 53 2.70 7.51 12.24
CA VAL A 53 4.08 7.60 12.74
C VAL A 53 4.19 8.54 13.94
N THR A 54 3.52 9.69 13.86
CA THR A 54 3.45 10.66 14.95
C THR A 54 2.80 10.05 16.20
N ASP A 55 1.67 9.37 16.04
CA ASP A 55 0.96 8.70 17.12
C ASP A 55 1.80 7.58 17.75
N PHE A 56 2.48 6.78 16.93
CA PHE A 56 3.38 5.74 17.41
C PHE A 56 4.51 6.32 18.26
N LYS A 57 5.18 7.38 17.77
CA LYS A 57 6.25 8.05 18.52
C LYS A 57 5.73 8.62 19.83
N GLN A 58 4.55 9.24 19.84
CA GLN A 58 3.94 9.77 21.07
C GLN A 58 3.66 8.68 22.10
N GLN A 59 3.23 7.49 21.67
CA GLN A 59 2.90 6.38 22.56
C GLN A 59 4.12 5.63 23.08
N THR A 60 5.18 5.56 22.28
CA THR A 60 6.29 4.64 22.54
C THR A 60 7.60 5.33 22.86
N GLY A 61 7.74 6.60 22.48
CA GLY A 61 9.01 7.34 22.55
C GLY A 61 10.02 6.96 21.47
N ILE A 62 9.68 6.04 20.56
CA ILE A 62 10.59 5.57 19.50
C ILE A 62 10.54 6.54 18.32
N ASP A 63 11.71 7.00 17.88
CA ASP A 63 11.84 7.81 16.68
C ASP A 63 11.65 6.95 15.43
N VAL A 64 11.06 7.53 14.38
CA VAL A 64 10.82 6.84 13.12
C VAL A 64 11.29 7.73 11.97
N GLU A 65 12.11 7.18 11.08
CA GLU A 65 12.40 7.76 9.76
C GLU A 65 11.55 7.00 8.74
N VAL A 66 10.85 7.72 7.87
CA VAL A 66 10.15 7.08 6.74
C VAL A 66 10.80 7.52 5.43
N ARG A 67 11.14 6.53 4.60
CA ARG A 67 11.54 6.74 3.20
C ARG A 67 10.42 6.31 2.29
N TYR A 68 9.89 7.27 1.55
CA TYR A 68 8.80 7.06 0.62
C TYR A 68 9.34 6.73 -0.77
N GLY A 69 8.64 5.84 -1.46
CA GLY A 69 8.84 5.52 -2.87
C GLY A 69 7.69 4.66 -3.36
N ASN A 70 7.55 4.41 -4.66
CA ASN A 70 6.59 3.39 -5.08
C ASN A 70 7.11 1.98 -4.77
N ASP A 71 6.22 0.99 -4.69
CA ASP A 71 6.57 -0.40 -4.31
C ASP A 71 7.72 -0.97 -5.17
N ALA A 72 7.74 -0.70 -6.48
CA ALA A 72 8.76 -1.22 -7.40
C ALA A 72 10.14 -0.58 -7.17
N GLU A 73 10.18 0.74 -6.97
CA GLU A 73 11.40 1.47 -6.61
C GLU A 73 11.96 1.00 -5.27
N LEU A 74 11.12 0.88 -4.24
CA LEU A 74 11.56 0.47 -2.91
C LEU A 74 12.08 -0.98 -2.92
N LEU A 75 11.43 -1.88 -3.65
CA LEU A 75 11.96 -3.23 -3.85
C LEU A 75 13.32 -3.22 -4.54
N ALA A 76 13.51 -2.40 -5.59
CA ALA A 76 14.80 -2.27 -6.26
C ALA A 76 15.88 -1.71 -5.31
N VAL A 77 15.57 -0.67 -4.53
CA VAL A 77 16.47 -0.08 -3.54
C VAL A 77 16.87 -1.10 -2.48
N MET A 78 15.92 -1.82 -1.87
CA MET A 78 16.23 -2.83 -0.86
C MET A 78 17.12 -3.95 -1.40
N ASN A 79 16.93 -4.37 -2.65
CA ASN A 79 17.81 -5.35 -3.29
C ASN A 79 19.21 -4.81 -3.57
N GLU A 80 19.32 -3.54 -3.99
CA GLU A 80 20.61 -2.89 -4.26
C GLU A 80 21.40 -2.66 -2.97
N GLU A 81 20.74 -2.23 -1.91
CA GLU A 81 21.33 -2.07 -0.58
C GLU A 81 21.72 -3.42 0.04
N GLY A 82 20.93 -4.47 -0.21
CA GLY A 82 21.15 -5.82 0.29
C GLY A 82 21.32 -5.86 1.81
N GLY A 83 22.31 -6.60 2.30
CA GLY A 83 22.61 -6.69 3.74
C GLY A 83 23.16 -5.42 4.39
N GLN A 84 23.23 -4.30 3.66
CA GLN A 84 23.60 -2.97 4.19
C GLN A 84 22.40 -2.02 4.22
N SER A 85 21.19 -2.48 3.88
CA SER A 85 20.00 -1.65 3.98
C SER A 85 19.80 -1.14 5.41
N PRO A 86 19.54 0.16 5.60
CA PRO A 86 19.23 0.70 6.91
C PRO A 86 17.79 0.41 7.33
N ALA A 87 16.95 -0.12 6.42
CA ALA A 87 15.53 -0.32 6.65
C ALA A 87 15.26 -1.46 7.64
N ASP A 88 14.38 -1.17 8.60
CA ASP A 88 13.85 -2.15 9.56
C ASP A 88 12.53 -2.75 9.09
N LEU A 89 11.69 -1.91 8.48
CA LEU A 89 10.34 -2.28 8.06
C LEU A 89 10.11 -1.93 6.60
N TYR A 90 9.34 -2.78 5.93
CA TYR A 90 8.76 -2.48 4.64
C TYR A 90 7.23 -2.41 4.77
N TRP A 91 6.64 -1.27 4.42
CA TRP A 91 5.20 -1.04 4.40
C TRP A 91 4.72 -0.81 2.96
N ALA A 92 4.32 -1.89 2.30
CA ALA A 92 3.92 -1.87 0.90
C ALA A 92 2.49 -1.36 0.70
N ASN A 93 2.27 -0.76 -0.47
CA ASN A 93 0.94 -0.40 -0.94
C ASN A 93 0.15 -1.62 -1.43
N THR A 94 0.79 -2.76 -1.71
CA THR A 94 0.14 -3.96 -2.26
C THR A 94 0.67 -5.27 -1.68
N MET A 95 -0.17 -6.31 -1.60
CA MET A 95 0.27 -7.68 -1.29
C MET A 95 1.19 -8.28 -2.36
N GLY A 96 1.03 -7.89 -3.63
CA GLY A 96 1.93 -8.33 -4.70
C GLY A 96 3.39 -7.94 -4.42
N ALA A 97 3.61 -6.73 -3.91
CA ALA A 97 4.94 -6.29 -3.50
C ALA A 97 5.46 -7.04 -2.26
N MET A 98 4.60 -7.37 -1.30
CA MET A 98 4.95 -8.25 -0.17
C MET A 98 5.38 -9.65 -0.64
N ALA A 99 4.66 -10.24 -1.60
CA ALA A 99 4.99 -11.53 -2.18
C ALA A 99 6.35 -11.52 -2.89
N ILE A 100 6.63 -10.44 -3.63
CA ILE A 100 7.94 -10.26 -4.28
C ILE A 100 9.05 -10.15 -3.22
N ALA A 101 8.85 -9.36 -2.17
CA ALA A 101 9.82 -9.21 -1.08
C ALA A 101 10.09 -10.54 -0.36
N SER A 102 9.04 -11.31 -0.06
CA SER A 102 9.12 -12.66 0.52
C SER A 102 9.92 -13.60 -0.39
N LYS A 103 9.57 -13.69 -1.68
CA LYS A 103 10.30 -14.51 -2.68
C LYS A 103 11.76 -14.12 -2.85
N GLN A 104 12.10 -12.85 -2.63
CA GLN A 104 13.47 -12.33 -2.64
C GLN A 104 14.20 -12.55 -1.32
N ASN A 105 13.57 -13.18 -0.32
CA ASN A 105 14.09 -13.42 1.03
C ASN A 105 14.47 -12.12 1.76
N LEU A 106 13.71 -11.04 1.53
CA LEU A 106 13.92 -9.76 2.21
C LEU A 106 13.26 -9.71 3.58
N LEU A 107 12.24 -10.54 3.82
CA LEU A 107 11.38 -10.47 5.01
C LEU A 107 11.81 -11.45 6.10
N LYS A 108 11.58 -11.09 7.36
CA LYS A 108 11.70 -11.99 8.51
C LYS A 108 10.35 -12.64 8.81
N PRO A 109 10.35 -13.91 9.26
CA PRO A 109 9.16 -14.52 9.86
C PRO A 109 8.68 -13.70 11.07
N LEU A 110 7.37 -13.49 11.15
CA LEU A 110 6.74 -12.76 12.25
C LEU A 110 6.22 -13.73 13.33
N PRO A 111 6.13 -13.29 14.59
CA PRO A 111 5.53 -14.11 15.64
C PRO A 111 4.01 -14.24 15.49
N ASP A 112 3.47 -15.35 16.01
CA ASP A 112 2.03 -15.63 16.11
C ASP A 112 1.22 -14.48 16.75
N SER A 113 1.85 -13.70 17.64
CA SER A 113 1.22 -12.54 18.28
C SER A 113 0.85 -11.42 17.30
N LEU A 114 1.52 -11.36 16.14
CA LEU A 114 1.19 -10.47 15.03
C LEU A 114 0.32 -11.19 13.99
N LEU A 115 0.71 -12.39 13.58
CA LEU A 115 0.04 -13.14 12.50
C LEU A 115 -1.42 -13.51 12.81
N ASN A 116 -1.77 -13.65 14.09
CA ASN A 116 -3.13 -13.97 14.51
C ASN A 116 -4.04 -12.75 14.72
N LYS A 117 -3.52 -11.52 14.67
CA LYS A 117 -4.32 -10.30 14.88
C LYS A 117 -5.29 -9.99 13.73
N PRO A 118 -4.91 -10.10 12.45
CA PRO A 118 -5.84 -9.85 11.36
C PRO A 118 -6.97 -10.89 11.33
N ALA A 119 -8.18 -10.45 11.02
CA ALA A 119 -9.35 -11.31 10.85
C ALA A 119 -9.48 -11.86 9.42
N ALA A 120 -8.91 -11.16 8.43
CA ALA A 120 -8.98 -11.50 7.01
C ALA A 120 -7.64 -11.24 6.30
N PHE A 121 -7.51 -11.77 5.07
CA PHE A 121 -6.37 -11.53 4.17
C PHE A 121 -5.00 -11.88 4.77
N LYS A 122 -4.95 -12.90 5.63
CA LYS A 122 -3.70 -13.37 6.24
C LYS A 122 -2.73 -13.87 5.18
N SER A 123 -1.46 -13.56 5.38
CA SER A 123 -0.36 -14.10 4.59
C SER A 123 -0.28 -15.62 4.75
N SER A 124 0.09 -16.32 3.67
CA SER A 124 0.44 -17.75 3.67
C SER A 124 1.91 -18.01 4.03
N SER A 125 2.77 -16.98 4.02
CA SER A 125 4.22 -17.08 4.23
C SER A 125 4.66 -16.84 5.68
N ASP A 126 3.77 -16.38 6.56
CA ASP A 126 4.07 -15.99 7.94
C ASP A 126 5.13 -14.86 8.08
N GLU A 127 5.46 -14.16 6.99
CA GLU A 127 6.52 -13.13 6.94
C GLU A 127 5.99 -11.69 6.94
N TRP A 128 4.68 -11.50 6.79
CA TRP A 128 4.07 -10.18 6.70
C TRP A 128 2.62 -10.19 7.18
N ILE A 129 2.11 -9.00 7.55
CA ILE A 129 0.72 -8.80 7.99
C ILE A 129 -0.04 -7.88 7.01
N PRO A 130 -1.31 -8.17 6.69
CA PRO A 130 -2.18 -7.19 6.05
C PRO A 130 -2.40 -6.01 7.00
N VAL A 131 -2.56 -4.80 6.45
CA VAL A 131 -2.73 -3.57 7.26
C VAL A 131 -4.08 -2.91 7.00
N THR A 132 -4.47 -2.76 5.74
CA THR A 132 -5.75 -2.18 5.34
C THR A 132 -6.23 -2.78 4.03
N VAL A 133 -7.54 -2.66 3.75
CA VAL A 133 -8.17 -3.21 2.54
C VAL A 133 -8.87 -2.11 1.75
N ARG A 134 -8.56 -2.05 0.45
CA ARG A 134 -9.34 -1.30 -0.54
C ARG A 134 -10.18 -2.29 -1.34
N TYR A 135 -11.29 -1.85 -1.91
CA TYR A 135 -12.13 -2.69 -2.76
C TYR A 135 -12.36 -2.00 -4.08
N ARG A 136 -12.19 -2.75 -5.17
CA ARG A 136 -12.78 -2.41 -6.47
C ARG A 136 -14.30 -2.37 -6.32
N VAL A 137 -14.92 -1.45 -7.03
CA VAL A 137 -16.39 -1.24 -7.05
C VAL A 137 -16.80 -0.61 -8.37
N LEU A 138 -18.09 -0.70 -8.68
CA LEU A 138 -18.69 0.13 -9.72
C LEU A 138 -19.22 1.42 -9.10
N ALA A 139 -18.64 2.55 -9.46
CA ALA A 139 -19.23 3.85 -9.17
C ALA A 139 -20.35 4.14 -10.17
N TYR A 140 -21.45 4.74 -9.71
CA TYR A 140 -22.53 5.19 -10.59
C TYR A 140 -23.13 6.53 -10.18
N ASN A 141 -23.65 7.28 -11.15
CA ASN A 141 -24.41 8.49 -10.91
C ASN A 141 -25.86 8.14 -10.53
N ALA A 142 -26.23 8.38 -9.28
CA ALA A 142 -27.53 8.04 -8.71
C ALA A 142 -28.71 8.91 -9.19
N ASN A 143 -28.46 10.00 -9.92
CA ASN A 143 -29.52 10.76 -10.59
C ASN A 143 -29.88 10.14 -11.95
N ASN A 144 -28.94 9.43 -12.58
CA ASN A 144 -29.08 8.91 -13.94
C ASN A 144 -29.29 7.39 -13.98
N VAL A 145 -28.83 6.66 -12.97
CA VAL A 145 -28.79 5.20 -12.97
C VAL A 145 -29.57 4.64 -11.78
N ASP A 146 -30.50 3.73 -12.07
CA ASP A 146 -31.12 2.85 -11.09
C ASP A 146 -30.21 1.64 -10.85
N SER A 147 -29.72 1.48 -9.62
CA SER A 147 -28.80 0.39 -9.28
C SER A 147 -29.38 -1.01 -9.47
N THR A 148 -30.72 -1.15 -9.54
CA THR A 148 -31.36 -2.44 -9.83
C THR A 148 -31.17 -2.91 -11.27
N GLN A 149 -30.71 -2.02 -12.16
CA GLN A 149 -30.41 -2.33 -13.56
C GLN A 149 -28.94 -2.72 -13.75
N LEU A 150 -28.08 -2.49 -12.76
CA LEU A 150 -26.66 -2.82 -12.86
C LEU A 150 -26.42 -4.33 -12.77
N PRO A 151 -25.44 -4.87 -13.51
CA PRO A 151 -25.21 -6.31 -13.56
C PRO A 151 -24.64 -6.81 -12.25
N THR A 152 -24.99 -8.06 -11.90
CA THR A 152 -24.50 -8.71 -10.68
C THR A 152 -23.03 -9.11 -10.77
N SER A 153 -22.47 -9.25 -11.99
CA SER A 153 -21.05 -9.51 -12.24
C SER A 153 -20.41 -8.41 -13.06
N VAL A 154 -19.16 -8.07 -12.75
CA VAL A 154 -18.33 -7.19 -13.57
C VAL A 154 -18.14 -7.73 -14.99
N MET A 155 -18.21 -9.05 -15.16
CA MET A 155 -18.01 -9.71 -16.45
C MET A 155 -19.15 -9.42 -17.44
N ASP A 156 -20.31 -9.00 -16.95
CA ASP A 156 -21.48 -8.66 -17.75
C ASP A 156 -21.55 -7.17 -18.10
N LEU A 157 -20.67 -6.32 -17.54
CA LEU A 157 -20.60 -4.89 -17.88
C LEU A 157 -20.53 -4.61 -19.39
N PRO A 158 -19.76 -5.36 -20.21
CA PRO A 158 -19.73 -5.15 -21.66
C PRO A 158 -21.09 -5.26 -22.35
N GLY A 159 -22.06 -5.94 -21.74
CA GLY A 159 -23.42 -6.10 -22.28
C GLY A 159 -24.34 -4.91 -22.05
N MET A 160 -23.90 -3.92 -21.25
CA MET A 160 -24.71 -2.78 -20.82
C MET A 160 -24.74 -1.66 -21.88
N SER A 161 -25.26 -1.97 -23.07
CA SER A 161 -25.31 -1.06 -24.24
C SER A 161 -26.01 0.27 -23.96
N GLU A 162 -26.89 0.34 -22.97
CA GLU A 162 -27.53 1.58 -22.53
C GLU A 162 -26.51 2.62 -22.03
N PHE A 163 -25.30 2.21 -21.63
CA PHE A 163 -24.24 3.10 -21.16
C PHE A 163 -23.20 3.46 -22.23
N GLU A 164 -23.43 3.14 -23.51
CA GLU A 164 -22.53 3.53 -24.61
C GLU A 164 -22.22 5.04 -24.57
N GLY A 165 -20.93 5.41 -24.63
CA GLY A 165 -20.42 6.78 -24.52
C GLY A 165 -20.49 7.39 -23.11
N ARG A 166 -21.00 6.64 -22.12
CA ARG A 166 -21.24 7.08 -20.73
C ARG A 166 -20.52 6.21 -19.70
N VAL A 167 -19.58 5.37 -20.12
CA VAL A 167 -18.69 4.59 -19.24
C VAL A 167 -17.36 5.30 -19.08
N GLY A 168 -16.83 5.35 -17.85
CA GLY A 168 -15.45 5.75 -17.58
C GLY A 168 -14.55 4.54 -17.29
N TRP A 169 -13.27 4.65 -17.64
CA TRP A 169 -12.24 3.70 -17.22
C TRP A 169 -10.84 4.36 -17.14
N THR A 170 -9.91 3.69 -16.47
CA THR A 170 -8.52 4.13 -16.28
C THR A 170 -7.55 3.06 -16.77
N PRO A 171 -7.46 2.83 -18.09
CA PRO A 171 -6.78 1.67 -18.65
C PRO A 171 -5.27 1.63 -18.36
N THR A 172 -4.67 2.77 -17.99
CA THR A 172 -3.25 2.90 -17.67
C THR A 172 -2.93 2.87 -16.18
N TYR A 173 -3.94 2.74 -15.31
CA TYR A 173 -3.80 2.89 -13.86
C TYR A 173 -3.62 1.54 -13.16
N SER A 174 -2.81 1.50 -12.10
CA SER A 174 -2.40 0.27 -11.41
C SER A 174 -3.57 -0.60 -10.94
N SER A 175 -4.62 0.00 -10.35
CA SER A 175 -5.80 -0.76 -9.89
C SER A 175 -6.60 -1.40 -11.04
N PHE A 176 -6.54 -0.84 -12.25
CA PHE A 176 -7.15 -1.45 -13.42
C PHE A 176 -6.31 -2.62 -13.91
N TYR A 177 -4.98 -2.48 -13.89
CA TYR A 177 -4.08 -3.59 -14.20
C TYR A 177 -4.24 -4.76 -13.24
N ASP A 178 -4.35 -4.51 -11.93
CA ASP A 178 -4.56 -5.58 -10.94
C ASP A 178 -5.86 -6.33 -11.22
N PHE A 179 -6.96 -5.60 -11.43
CA PHE A 179 -8.24 -6.17 -11.80
C PHE A 179 -8.14 -7.05 -13.06
N LEU A 180 -7.60 -6.50 -14.15
CA LEU A 180 -7.54 -7.22 -15.42
C LEU A 180 -6.56 -8.40 -15.37
N THR A 181 -5.48 -8.29 -14.58
CA THR A 181 -4.56 -9.41 -14.32
C THR A 181 -5.30 -10.53 -13.58
N THR A 182 -6.11 -10.19 -12.58
CA THR A 182 -6.96 -11.17 -11.90
C THR A 182 -7.96 -11.80 -12.86
N VAL A 183 -8.63 -11.03 -13.73
CA VAL A 183 -9.53 -11.57 -14.76
C VAL A 183 -8.78 -12.56 -15.67
N ARG A 184 -7.61 -12.19 -16.20
CA ARG A 184 -6.77 -13.09 -17.03
C ARG A 184 -6.42 -14.39 -16.31
N LEU A 185 -6.01 -14.31 -15.06
CA LEU A 185 -5.50 -15.46 -14.31
C LEU A 185 -6.60 -16.36 -13.74
N THR A 186 -7.83 -15.85 -13.62
CA THR A 186 -8.98 -16.61 -13.10
C THR A 186 -9.90 -17.10 -14.22
N GLN A 187 -10.15 -16.28 -15.24
CA GLN A 187 -11.06 -16.58 -16.35
C GLN A 187 -10.33 -16.98 -17.64
N GLY A 188 -9.02 -16.71 -17.74
CA GLY A 188 -8.20 -16.97 -18.91
C GLY A 188 -8.03 -15.75 -19.82
N ASP A 189 -6.92 -15.73 -20.56
CA ASP A 189 -6.55 -14.61 -21.43
C ASP A 189 -7.60 -14.30 -22.51
N GLU A 190 -8.24 -15.33 -23.07
CA GLU A 190 -9.30 -15.15 -24.08
C GLU A 190 -10.58 -14.52 -23.52
N GLU A 191 -10.92 -14.80 -22.26
CA GLU A 191 -12.06 -14.17 -21.61
C GLU A 191 -11.76 -12.70 -21.30
N ALA A 192 -10.57 -12.43 -20.75
CA ALA A 192 -10.12 -11.06 -20.50
C ALA A 192 -10.09 -10.21 -21.79
N ARG A 193 -9.62 -10.80 -22.90
CA ARG A 193 -9.66 -10.19 -24.23
C ARG A 193 -11.09 -9.85 -24.65
N ARG A 194 -12.01 -10.79 -24.53
CA ARG A 194 -13.41 -10.58 -24.90
C ARG A 194 -14.05 -9.49 -24.06
N TRP A 195 -13.80 -9.50 -22.76
CA TRP A 195 -14.29 -8.47 -21.85
C TRP A 195 -13.78 -7.08 -22.26
N LEU A 196 -12.48 -6.93 -22.53
CA LEU A 196 -11.91 -5.67 -23.00
C LEU A 196 -12.52 -5.19 -24.31
N LEU A 197 -12.60 -6.05 -25.32
CA LEU A 197 -13.17 -5.71 -26.62
C LEU A 197 -14.65 -5.33 -26.50
N GLY A 198 -15.39 -5.97 -25.60
CA GLY A 198 -16.77 -5.63 -25.31
C GLY A 198 -16.88 -4.28 -24.58
N MET A 199 -16.01 -4.02 -23.59
CA MET A 199 -15.95 -2.70 -22.95
C MET A 199 -15.65 -1.59 -23.96
N MET A 200 -14.75 -1.82 -24.91
CA MET A 200 -14.44 -0.86 -25.99
C MET A 200 -15.65 -0.57 -26.89
N GLN A 201 -16.59 -1.52 -27.05
CA GLN A 201 -17.82 -1.29 -27.81
C GLN A 201 -18.78 -0.33 -27.09
N LEU A 202 -18.63 -0.14 -25.79
CA LEU A 202 -19.38 0.87 -25.03
C LEU A 202 -18.80 2.29 -25.18
N ASP A 203 -17.81 2.50 -26.06
CA ASP A 203 -17.12 3.79 -26.28
C ASP A 203 -16.72 4.50 -24.96
N PRO A 204 -15.90 3.83 -24.10
CA PRO A 204 -15.59 4.33 -22.77
C PRO A 204 -14.66 5.55 -22.84
N LYS A 205 -14.93 6.54 -21.98
CA LYS A 205 -14.05 7.69 -21.80
C LYS A 205 -12.86 7.31 -20.91
N SER A 206 -11.65 7.49 -21.46
CA SER A 206 -10.39 7.25 -20.75
C SER A 206 -10.02 8.41 -19.83
N TYR A 207 -9.64 8.09 -18.60
CA TYR A 207 -9.13 9.04 -17.59
C TYR A 207 -7.71 8.65 -17.16
N SER A 208 -6.89 9.64 -16.80
CA SER A 208 -5.52 9.46 -16.29
C SER A 208 -5.50 8.78 -14.93
N SER A 209 -6.42 9.18 -14.04
CA SER A 209 -6.58 8.61 -12.70
C SER A 209 -8.05 8.48 -12.29
N ASN A 210 -8.29 7.84 -11.15
CA ASN A 210 -9.65 7.63 -10.65
C ASN A 210 -10.33 8.92 -10.18
N THR A 211 -9.56 9.91 -9.69
CA THR A 211 -10.09 11.18 -9.17
C THR A 211 -10.90 11.97 -10.21
N PRO A 212 -10.35 12.35 -11.38
CA PRO A 212 -11.14 13.02 -12.41
C PRO A 212 -12.27 12.15 -12.95
N MET A 213 -12.12 10.81 -12.95
CA MET A 213 -13.18 9.90 -13.35
C MET A 213 -14.38 9.93 -12.39
N VAL A 214 -14.17 9.89 -11.07
CA VAL A 214 -15.28 9.99 -10.10
C VAL A 214 -15.90 11.38 -10.07
N GLN A 215 -15.11 12.44 -10.32
CA GLN A 215 -15.63 13.80 -10.49
C GLN A 215 -16.54 13.89 -11.74
N ALA A 216 -16.15 13.27 -12.86
CA ALA A 216 -16.97 13.21 -14.07
C ALA A 216 -18.28 12.45 -13.86
N ILE A 217 -18.28 11.38 -13.06
CA ILE A 217 -19.52 10.69 -12.64
C ILE A 217 -20.39 11.64 -11.83
N ALA A 218 -19.83 12.31 -10.81
CA ALA A 218 -20.59 13.22 -9.97
C ALA A 218 -21.16 14.42 -10.75
N ALA A 219 -20.46 14.88 -11.79
CA ALA A 219 -20.92 15.91 -12.72
C ALA A 219 -21.97 15.41 -13.74
N GLY A 220 -22.17 14.09 -13.86
CA GLY A 220 -23.10 13.50 -14.82
C GLY A 220 -22.58 13.47 -16.26
N GLU A 221 -21.26 13.61 -16.46
CA GLU A 221 -20.62 13.52 -17.78
C GLU A 221 -20.44 12.07 -18.26
N ILE A 222 -20.35 11.15 -17.31
CA ILE A 222 -20.43 9.70 -17.45
C ILE A 222 -21.33 9.16 -16.33
N ASP A 223 -21.88 7.96 -16.54
CA ASP A 223 -22.85 7.37 -15.62
C ASP A 223 -22.26 6.29 -14.73
N ILE A 224 -21.30 5.52 -15.25
CA ILE A 224 -20.68 4.41 -14.50
C ILE A 224 -19.17 4.33 -14.74
N ALA A 225 -18.42 3.86 -13.75
CA ALA A 225 -17.01 3.47 -13.95
C ALA A 225 -16.52 2.47 -12.90
N LEU A 226 -15.60 1.60 -13.28
CA LEU A 226 -14.94 0.68 -12.35
C LEU A 226 -13.77 1.38 -11.64
N THR A 227 -13.90 1.60 -10.34
CA THR A 227 -12.94 2.38 -9.52
C THR A 227 -12.66 1.69 -8.18
N ASN A 228 -11.94 2.36 -7.27
CA ASN A 228 -11.79 1.93 -5.88
C ASN A 228 -12.75 2.73 -4.99
N HIS A 229 -13.39 2.09 -4.01
CA HIS A 229 -14.45 2.72 -3.22
C HIS A 229 -14.01 4.00 -2.50
N TYR A 230 -12.76 4.10 -2.06
CA TYR A 230 -12.28 5.23 -1.27
C TYR A 230 -12.27 6.54 -2.08
N TYR A 231 -12.16 6.52 -3.41
CA TYR A 231 -12.28 7.74 -4.22
C TYR A 231 -13.68 8.35 -4.13
N ILE A 232 -14.71 7.49 -4.07
CA ILE A 232 -16.10 7.92 -3.89
C ILE A 232 -16.27 8.51 -2.49
N LEU A 233 -15.68 7.89 -1.47
CA LEU A 233 -15.75 8.37 -0.09
C LEU A 233 -14.97 9.68 0.11
N ARG A 234 -13.77 9.81 -0.47
CA ARG A 234 -12.99 11.06 -0.47
C ARG A 234 -13.73 12.21 -1.13
N LEU A 235 -14.33 11.98 -2.30
CA LEU A 235 -15.16 13.01 -2.95
C LEU A 235 -16.29 13.49 -2.04
N LYS A 236 -16.91 12.59 -1.27
CA LYS A 236 -18.08 12.92 -0.44
C LYS A 236 -17.73 13.48 0.94
N TYR A 237 -16.63 13.03 1.53
CA TYR A 237 -16.32 13.24 2.95
C TYR A 237 -14.93 13.82 3.21
N GLY A 238 -14.12 14.04 2.17
CA GLY A 238 -12.71 14.44 2.28
C GLY A 238 -11.83 13.28 2.70
N GLY A 239 -10.54 13.52 2.95
CA GLY A 239 -9.61 12.49 3.42
C GLY A 239 -8.23 12.66 2.83
N GLY A 240 -7.26 11.91 3.36
CA GLY A 240 -5.87 11.98 2.89
C GLY A 240 -5.74 11.47 1.44
N GLU A 241 -5.05 12.23 0.59
CA GLU A 241 -4.77 11.85 -0.80
C GLU A 241 -3.41 11.18 -0.97
N GLY A 242 -3.32 10.26 -1.93
CA GLY A 242 -2.06 9.63 -2.30
C GLY A 242 -1.22 10.58 -3.15
N GLU A 243 0.01 10.92 -2.75
CA GLU A 243 0.92 11.77 -3.57
C GLU A 243 1.21 11.17 -4.96
N TYR A 244 1.09 9.85 -5.11
CA TYR A 244 1.32 9.13 -6.37
C TYR A 244 0.08 9.08 -7.29
N GLU A 245 -1.01 9.79 -6.96
CA GLU A 245 -2.27 9.73 -7.73
C GLU A 245 -2.36 10.70 -8.93
N ASP A 246 -1.43 11.67 -9.09
CA ASP A 246 -0.90 12.23 -10.35
C ASP A 246 -0.14 13.55 -10.13
N HIS A 247 0.79 13.86 -11.05
CA HIS A 247 1.60 15.10 -11.10
C HIS A 247 0.82 16.38 -11.43
N GLU A 248 -0.47 16.25 -11.75
CA GLU A 248 -1.41 17.37 -11.87
C GLU A 248 -2.23 17.42 -10.58
N HIS A 249 -1.94 18.42 -9.75
CA HIS A 249 -2.75 18.73 -8.59
C HIS A 249 -4.15 19.11 -9.11
N TYR A 250 -5.08 18.15 -9.18
CA TYR A 250 -6.46 18.36 -9.67
C TYR A 250 -7.31 19.24 -8.74
N GLY A 251 -6.66 19.92 -7.78
CA GLY A 251 -7.25 20.70 -6.71
C GLY A 251 -7.88 19.78 -5.66
N GLU A 252 -7.65 20.08 -4.39
CA GLU A 252 -8.47 19.52 -3.32
C GLU A 252 -9.91 19.99 -3.55
N ALA A 253 -10.70 19.19 -4.27
CA ALA A 253 -12.11 19.47 -4.44
C ALA A 253 -12.75 19.35 -3.05
N GLU A 254 -13.36 20.45 -2.58
CA GLU A 254 -14.06 20.47 -1.30
C GLU A 254 -15.05 19.30 -1.21
N PRO A 255 -15.06 18.55 -0.09
CA PRO A 255 -15.94 17.41 0.07
C PRO A 255 -17.40 17.75 -0.21
N ASN A 256 -18.05 16.92 -1.02
CA ASN A 256 -19.45 17.10 -1.38
C ASN A 256 -20.27 15.87 -0.99
N ALA A 257 -20.77 15.87 0.25
CA ALA A 257 -21.60 14.79 0.78
C ALA A 257 -22.88 14.54 -0.04
N ASN A 258 -23.35 15.55 -0.79
CA ASN A 258 -24.54 15.48 -1.65
C ASN A 258 -24.22 15.15 -3.11
N ALA A 259 -22.95 14.87 -3.46
CA ALA A 259 -22.60 14.45 -4.81
C ALA A 259 -23.44 13.22 -5.20
N PRO A 260 -24.07 13.23 -6.40
CA PRO A 260 -24.99 12.18 -6.83
C PRO A 260 -24.23 10.93 -7.29
N ILE A 261 -23.17 10.55 -6.59
CA ILE A 261 -22.38 9.34 -6.85
C ILE A 261 -22.59 8.34 -5.72
N LYS A 262 -22.71 7.07 -6.09
CA LYS A 262 -22.85 5.96 -5.15
C LYS A 262 -21.97 4.78 -5.56
N THR A 263 -21.69 3.95 -4.57
CA THR A 263 -21.00 2.68 -4.73
C THR A 263 -22.02 1.58 -5.04
N TYR A 264 -21.77 0.82 -6.09
CA TYR A 264 -22.41 -0.47 -6.36
C TYR A 264 -21.40 -1.59 -6.14
N HIS A 265 -21.79 -2.58 -5.34
CA HIS A 265 -21.04 -3.80 -5.12
C HIS A 265 -21.68 -4.91 -5.93
N PHE A 266 -20.85 -5.66 -6.65
CA PHE A 266 -21.27 -6.87 -7.36
C PHE A 266 -21.62 -7.98 -6.36
N GLU A 267 -22.04 -9.14 -6.85
CA GLU A 267 -22.26 -10.31 -5.99
C GLU A 267 -21.01 -10.69 -5.18
N GLU A 268 -21.22 -11.34 -4.03
CA GLU A 268 -20.11 -11.81 -3.19
C GLU A 268 -19.19 -12.75 -3.99
N GLY A 269 -17.89 -12.48 -3.96
CA GLY A 269 -16.90 -13.25 -4.70
C GLY A 269 -16.70 -12.81 -6.16
N ASP A 270 -17.42 -11.79 -6.65
CA ASP A 270 -17.22 -11.29 -8.02
C ASP A 270 -15.91 -10.50 -8.17
N LEU A 271 -15.25 -10.64 -9.32
CA LEU A 271 -13.96 -9.98 -9.61
C LEU A 271 -14.03 -8.45 -9.57
N GLY A 272 -15.21 -7.86 -9.77
CA GLY A 272 -15.43 -6.42 -9.65
C GLY A 272 -15.34 -5.89 -8.23
N ASN A 273 -15.35 -6.79 -7.25
CA ASN A 273 -15.17 -6.50 -5.82
C ASN A 273 -13.75 -6.83 -5.32
N LEU A 274 -12.76 -7.01 -6.21
CA LEU A 274 -11.40 -7.40 -5.84
C LEU A 274 -10.84 -6.54 -4.68
N ALA A 275 -10.40 -7.19 -3.60
CA ALA A 275 -9.71 -6.54 -2.50
C ALA A 275 -8.27 -6.19 -2.90
N LEU A 276 -7.86 -4.95 -2.68
CA LEU A 276 -6.49 -4.45 -2.86
C LEU A 276 -5.92 -4.16 -1.47
N VAL A 277 -5.32 -5.17 -0.87
CA VAL A 277 -4.82 -5.13 0.52
C VAL A 277 -3.39 -4.57 0.56
N THR A 278 -3.11 -3.76 1.56
CA THR A 278 -1.76 -3.26 1.86
C THR A 278 -1.10 -4.13 2.92
N GLY A 279 0.22 -4.18 2.95
CA GLY A 279 0.95 -5.11 3.82
C GLY A 279 2.17 -4.46 4.47
N ALA A 280 2.55 -4.97 5.63
CA ALA A 280 3.77 -4.56 6.32
C ALA A 280 4.54 -5.76 6.87
N ALA A 281 5.86 -5.64 6.87
CA ALA A 281 6.77 -6.72 7.24
C ALA A 281 8.03 -6.18 7.92
N GLU A 282 8.65 -7.02 8.75
CA GLU A 282 10.01 -6.82 9.27
C GLU A 282 11.02 -7.30 8.23
N LEU A 283 12.06 -6.50 7.97
CA LEU A 283 13.13 -6.84 7.04
C LEU A 283 14.23 -7.65 7.71
N GLN A 284 14.89 -8.53 6.95
CA GLN A 284 16.04 -9.33 7.40
C GLN A 284 17.19 -8.45 7.92
N THR A 285 17.30 -7.23 7.42
CA THR A 285 18.31 -6.25 7.80
C THR A 285 18.03 -5.56 9.13
N SER A 286 16.81 -5.61 9.64
CA SER A 286 16.43 -4.93 10.89
C SER A 286 17.31 -5.40 12.05
N GLN A 287 17.86 -4.44 12.80
CA GLN A 287 18.67 -4.69 13.99
C GLN A 287 17.88 -4.51 15.30
N ASP A 288 16.65 -4.00 15.23
CA ASP A 288 15.75 -3.81 16.38
C ASP A 288 14.38 -4.42 16.12
N SER A 289 14.31 -5.76 16.23
CA SER A 289 13.07 -6.52 16.07
C SER A 289 12.00 -6.14 17.11
N GLU A 290 12.39 -5.66 18.29
CA GLU A 290 11.42 -5.25 19.32
C GLU A 290 10.68 -3.98 18.87
N ALA A 291 11.41 -2.94 18.45
CA ALA A 291 10.81 -1.72 17.93
C ALA A 291 10.01 -1.97 16.64
N ALA A 292 10.56 -2.77 15.71
CA ALA A 292 9.90 -3.10 14.45
C ALA A 292 8.56 -3.82 14.68
N GLN A 293 8.54 -4.87 15.51
CA GLN A 293 7.32 -5.62 15.80
C GLN A 293 6.33 -4.80 16.63
N LYS A 294 6.80 -3.87 17.47
CA LYS A 294 5.94 -2.92 18.17
C LYS A 294 5.23 -1.99 17.20
N PHE A 295 5.91 -1.51 16.16
CA PHE A 295 5.29 -0.70 15.11
C PHE A 295 4.28 -1.51 14.29
N LEU A 296 4.61 -2.73 13.87
CA LEU A 296 3.66 -3.63 13.20
C LEU A 296 2.42 -3.90 14.06
N GLY A 297 2.62 -4.12 15.37
CA GLY A 297 1.54 -4.27 16.34
C GLY A 297 0.70 -2.99 16.50
N PHE A 298 1.31 -1.82 16.40
CA PHE A 298 0.63 -0.52 16.42
C PHE A 298 -0.22 -0.30 15.15
N LEU A 299 0.26 -0.69 13.96
CA LEU A 299 -0.54 -0.64 12.73
C LEU A 299 -1.84 -1.47 12.85
N LEU A 300 -1.79 -2.55 13.64
CA LEU A 300 -2.95 -3.40 13.97
C LEU A 300 -3.64 -3.03 15.29
N SER A 301 -3.37 -1.84 15.83
CA SER A 301 -4.10 -1.31 16.98
C SER A 301 -5.45 -0.76 16.56
N ARG A 302 -6.41 -0.72 17.50
CA ARG A 302 -7.72 -0.10 17.24
C ARG A 302 -7.58 1.33 16.71
N GLN A 303 -6.73 2.14 17.33
CA GLN A 303 -6.52 3.53 16.93
C GLN A 303 -6.03 3.66 15.48
N ALA A 304 -5.01 2.89 15.09
CA ALA A 304 -4.49 2.95 13.73
C ALA A 304 -5.52 2.49 12.69
N GLN A 305 -6.32 1.49 13.05
CA GLN A 305 -7.34 0.90 12.20
C GLN A 305 -8.60 1.80 12.09
N GLU A 306 -8.95 2.53 13.16
CA GLU A 306 -9.96 3.59 13.14
C GLU A 306 -9.50 4.78 12.28
N TYR A 307 -8.24 5.21 12.41
CA TYR A 307 -7.66 6.23 11.53
C TYR A 307 -7.75 5.86 10.05
N ALA A 308 -7.42 4.60 9.71
CA ALA A 308 -7.54 4.10 8.34
C ALA A 308 -8.99 4.19 7.81
N ALA A 309 -9.99 3.84 8.64
CA ALA A 309 -11.38 3.89 8.25
C ALA A 309 -11.92 5.33 8.12
N GLU A 310 -11.58 6.22 9.06
CA GLU A 310 -12.17 7.55 9.16
C GLU A 310 -11.46 8.60 8.29
N SER A 311 -10.13 8.55 8.24
CA SER A 311 -9.32 9.59 7.59
C SER A 311 -8.86 9.20 6.19
N VAL A 312 -8.67 7.89 5.95
CA VAL A 312 -8.18 7.36 4.67
C VAL A 312 -9.29 6.70 3.85
N HIS A 313 -10.38 6.29 4.52
CA HIS A 313 -11.49 5.52 3.95
C HIS A 313 -11.08 4.13 3.45
N GLU A 314 -10.14 3.48 4.13
CA GLU A 314 -9.76 2.09 3.88
C GLU A 314 -10.33 1.17 4.96
N TYR A 315 -10.72 -0.05 4.58
CA TYR A 315 -11.27 -0.99 5.55
C TYR A 315 -10.17 -1.55 6.46
N PRO A 316 -10.42 -1.62 7.77
CA PRO A 316 -9.53 -2.26 8.71
C PRO A 316 -9.50 -3.77 8.52
N VAL A 317 -8.43 -4.39 9.00
CA VAL A 317 -8.18 -5.85 8.90
C VAL A 317 -8.40 -6.57 10.23
N ILE A 318 -8.73 -5.86 11.30
CA ILE A 318 -9.01 -6.42 12.62
C ILE A 318 -10.50 -6.27 12.99
N ASP A 319 -10.97 -7.13 13.88
CA ASP A 319 -12.33 -7.04 14.42
C ASP A 319 -12.49 -5.90 15.44
N GLY A 320 -13.73 -5.47 15.66
CA GLY A 320 -14.10 -4.56 16.75
C GLY A 320 -13.59 -3.13 16.56
N VAL A 321 -13.38 -2.72 15.31
CA VAL A 321 -13.15 -1.34 14.87
C VAL A 321 -14.50 -0.72 14.51
N THR A 322 -14.74 0.50 14.99
CA THR A 322 -15.93 1.26 14.61
C THR A 322 -15.72 1.79 13.20
N LEU A 323 -16.69 1.54 12.30
CA LEU A 323 -16.68 2.10 10.95
C LEU A 323 -17.64 3.28 10.86
N PRO A 324 -17.34 4.27 10.01
CA PRO A 324 -18.33 5.27 9.62
C PRO A 324 -19.59 4.62 9.03
N ASP A 325 -20.76 5.17 9.34
CA ASP A 325 -22.08 4.61 8.94
C ASP A 325 -22.28 4.47 7.42
N TYR A 326 -21.47 5.17 6.61
CA TYR A 326 -21.52 5.10 5.16
C TYR A 326 -20.67 3.98 4.55
N MET A 327 -19.87 3.27 5.36
CA MET A 327 -19.11 2.10 4.92
C MET A 327 -19.91 0.82 5.15
N LEU A 328 -19.59 -0.23 4.39
CA LEU A 328 -20.15 -1.54 4.68
C LEU A 328 -19.62 -2.06 6.02
N ASN A 329 -20.39 -2.89 6.71
CA ASN A 329 -19.85 -3.59 7.87
C ASN A 329 -18.74 -4.57 7.46
N LEU A 330 -17.78 -4.82 8.36
CA LEU A 330 -16.61 -5.65 8.07
C LEU A 330 -16.94 -7.08 7.67
N GLU A 331 -17.94 -7.69 8.31
CA GLU A 331 -18.34 -9.06 8.00
C GLU A 331 -18.77 -9.19 6.52
N ARG A 332 -19.52 -8.22 6.01
CA ARG A 332 -19.91 -8.18 4.60
C ARG A 332 -18.73 -7.81 3.71
N ALA A 333 -17.93 -6.81 4.08
CA ALA A 333 -16.79 -6.36 3.29
C ALA A 333 -15.81 -7.51 3.00
N PHE A 334 -15.48 -8.32 4.01
CA PHE A 334 -14.56 -9.46 3.85
C PHE A 334 -15.09 -10.55 2.92
N LYS A 335 -16.41 -10.69 2.74
CA LYS A 335 -17.04 -11.65 1.82
C LYS A 335 -17.20 -11.13 0.41
N LEU A 336 -17.01 -9.83 0.17
CA LEU A 336 -17.22 -9.24 -1.16
C LEU A 336 -16.18 -9.70 -2.17
N SER A 337 -14.92 -9.73 -1.77
CA SER A 337 -13.83 -10.05 -2.69
C SER A 337 -13.82 -11.54 -3.04
N PRO A 338 -13.44 -11.92 -4.27
CA PRO A 338 -13.09 -13.30 -4.60
C PRO A 338 -11.96 -13.79 -3.70
N GLU A 339 -11.96 -15.10 -3.45
CA GLU A 339 -10.74 -15.79 -3.04
C GLU A 339 -9.75 -15.74 -4.19
N TYR A 340 -8.59 -15.12 -3.95
CA TYR A 340 -7.58 -14.94 -4.98
C TYR A 340 -6.18 -15.03 -4.37
N ASP A 341 -5.27 -15.66 -5.11
CA ASP A 341 -3.86 -15.70 -4.78
C ASP A 341 -3.18 -14.43 -5.32
N TYR A 342 -3.05 -13.45 -4.43
CA TYR A 342 -2.53 -12.13 -4.76
C TYR A 342 -1.05 -12.12 -5.15
N GLU A 343 -0.30 -13.19 -4.85
CA GLU A 343 1.08 -13.33 -5.32
C GLU A 343 1.15 -13.43 -6.85
N LYS A 344 0.05 -13.84 -7.50
CA LYS A 344 -0.01 -13.95 -8.95
C LYS A 344 -0.11 -12.60 -9.66
N LEU A 345 -0.40 -11.50 -8.96
CA LEU A 345 -0.45 -10.14 -9.54
C LEU A 345 0.89 -9.70 -10.15
N GLN A 346 2.01 -10.33 -9.78
CA GLN A 346 3.31 -10.10 -10.42
C GLN A 346 3.32 -10.40 -11.94
N GLN A 347 2.32 -11.12 -12.47
CA GLN A 347 2.18 -11.45 -13.90
C GLN A 347 1.56 -10.30 -14.74
N LEU A 348 1.83 -9.06 -14.34
CA LEU A 348 1.39 -7.82 -14.99
C LEU A 348 1.79 -7.73 -16.47
N GLU A 349 2.95 -8.26 -16.84
CA GLU A 349 3.46 -8.18 -18.22
C GLU A 349 2.48 -8.76 -19.25
N GLY A 350 1.83 -9.89 -18.93
CA GLY A 350 0.82 -10.47 -19.81
C GLY A 350 -0.41 -9.57 -19.98
N THR A 351 -0.75 -8.78 -18.95
CA THR A 351 -1.87 -7.85 -18.97
C THR A 351 -1.54 -6.63 -19.83
N LEU A 352 -0.33 -6.10 -19.70
CA LEU A 352 0.17 -5.03 -20.56
C LEU A 352 0.25 -5.47 -22.03
N ASN A 353 0.68 -6.71 -22.29
CA ASN A 353 0.70 -7.26 -23.65
C ASN A 353 -0.71 -7.39 -24.24
N LEU A 354 -1.68 -7.88 -23.45
CA LEU A 354 -3.07 -7.94 -23.87
C LEU A 354 -3.62 -6.55 -24.21
N LEU A 355 -3.40 -5.54 -23.35
CA LEU A 355 -3.87 -4.17 -23.57
C LEU A 355 -3.30 -3.55 -24.85
N ARG A 356 -2.00 -3.76 -25.13
CA ARG A 356 -1.37 -3.32 -26.39
C ARG A 356 -1.95 -4.05 -27.59
N GLU A 357 -2.19 -5.36 -27.48
CA GLU A 357 -2.72 -6.17 -28.58
C GLU A 357 -4.13 -5.74 -28.99
N VAL A 358 -4.98 -5.38 -28.03
CA VAL A 358 -6.34 -4.87 -28.31
C VAL A 358 -6.36 -3.37 -28.63
N GLY A 359 -5.22 -2.68 -28.56
CA GLY A 359 -5.08 -1.26 -28.90
C GLY A 359 -5.65 -0.29 -27.86
N VAL A 360 -5.69 -0.69 -26.59
CA VAL A 360 -6.14 0.16 -25.48
C VAL A 360 -5.03 1.10 -24.98
N ILE A 361 -3.76 0.65 -25.05
CA ILE A 361 -2.56 1.43 -24.67
C ILE A 361 -1.48 1.35 -25.74
#